data_AF-A0A423PGT9-F1
#
_entry.id   AF-A0A423PGT9-F1
#
_cell.length_a   1.000
_cell.length_b   1.000
_cell.length_c   1.000
_cell.angle_alpha   90.00
_cell.angle_beta   90.00
_cell.angle_gamma   90.00
#
_symmetry.space_group_name_H-M   'P 1'
#
loop_
_entity.id
_entity.type
_entity.pdbx_description
1 polymer ?
#
loop_
_entity_poly.entity_id
_entity_poly.type
_entity_poly.pdbx_seq_one_letter_code
_entity_poly.pdbx_strand_id
1 'polypeptide(L)'
;MRKVTTGLALVAVATSAHAFDTSDASKKVQQYSELIACQLPDPSDYPPNQYKAVQIKEGMEAGLSTFGAVWVVHWNGDYGCSGGNGTSLPHFTVVEHSGFGSAEPVIKADFTIPNLELVKLRSMSARDEILHLEGIAYGPDDRQHQPSQRVSYDLKLEYDQFVLME
;
A
#
# COMPACT_ATOMS: atom_id res chain seq x y z
N MET A 1 47.42 17.11 48.07
CA MET A 1 46.87 16.09 47.14
C MET A 1 45.39 16.38 46.93
N ARG A 2 44.98 16.87 45.75
CA ARG A 2 43.57 17.10 45.42
C ARG A 2 43.21 16.15 44.28
N LYS A 3 42.41 15.12 44.58
CA LYS A 3 42.00 14.12 43.59
C LYS A 3 40.87 14.70 42.75
N VAL A 4 41.12 14.80 41.44
CA VAL A 4 40.14 15.07 40.40
C VAL A 4 39.26 13.82 40.27
N THR A 5 37.94 13.99 40.32
CA THR A 5 37.01 12.92 39.97
C THR A 5 36.10 13.44 38.87
N THR A 6 36.49 13.20 37.62
CA THR A 6 35.70 13.54 36.44
C THR A 6 34.66 12.44 36.25
N GLY A 7 33.39 12.75 36.52
CA GLY A 7 32.27 11.85 36.26
C GLY A 7 31.97 11.81 34.76
N LEU A 8 32.06 10.62 34.15
CA LEU A 8 31.63 10.38 32.78
C LEU A 8 30.10 10.24 32.77
N ALA A 9 29.39 11.23 32.24
CA ALA A 9 27.95 11.11 31.97
C ALA A 9 27.77 10.41 30.61
N LEU A 10 27.32 9.15 30.62
CA LEU A 10 26.84 8.47 29.42
C LEU A 10 25.46 9.06 29.05
N VAL A 11 25.43 9.86 27.99
CA VAL A 11 24.18 10.24 27.33
C VAL A 11 23.74 9.06 26.47
N ALA A 12 22.76 8.30 26.95
CA ALA A 12 22.11 7.27 26.15
C ALA A 12 21.22 7.98 25.10
N VAL A 13 21.66 8.01 23.85
CA VAL A 13 20.80 8.38 22.73
C VAL A 13 19.86 7.20 22.50
N ALA A 14 18.64 7.30 23.00
CA ALA A 14 17.59 6.32 22.70
C ALA A 14 17.26 6.43 21.21
N THR A 15 17.83 5.55 20.39
CA THR A 15 17.36 5.33 19.03
C THR A 15 16.00 4.63 19.12
N SER A 16 14.92 5.38 18.96
CA SER A 16 13.59 4.79 18.77
C SER A 16 13.61 4.03 17.45
N ALA A 17 13.60 2.70 17.51
CA ALA A 17 13.32 1.87 16.35
C ALA A 17 11.88 2.17 15.92
N HIS A 18 11.71 2.95 14.85
CA HIS A 18 10.40 3.17 14.25
C HIS A 18 9.95 1.86 13.60
N ALA A 19 8.85 1.30 14.09
CA ALA A 19 8.21 0.16 13.45
C ALA A 19 7.54 0.64 12.16
N PHE A 20 7.81 -0.07 11.07
CA PHE A 20 7.22 0.24 9.76
C PHE A 20 5.70 0.07 9.81
N ASP A 21 4.97 1.07 9.32
CA ASP A 21 3.51 1.11 9.36
C ASP A 21 2.87 1.36 7.99
N THR A 22 1.54 1.51 7.97
CA THR A 22 0.77 1.80 6.74
C THR A 22 1.19 3.12 6.07
N SER A 23 1.58 4.15 6.84
CA SER A 23 2.04 5.43 6.27
C SER A 23 3.38 5.27 5.56
N ASP A 24 4.27 4.44 6.10
CA ASP A 24 5.54 4.13 5.44
C ASP A 24 5.34 3.31 4.16
N ALA A 25 4.40 2.36 4.16
CA ALA A 25 3.98 1.64 2.95
C ALA A 25 3.43 2.61 1.88
N SER A 26 2.55 3.52 2.27
CA SER A 26 2.00 4.56 1.37
C SER A 26 3.10 5.37 0.70
N LYS A 27 4.08 5.88 1.47
CA LYS A 27 5.20 6.67 0.93
C LYS A 27 6.07 5.86 -0.02
N LYS A 28 6.36 4.61 0.33
CA LYS A 28 7.19 3.71 -0.50
C LYS A 28 6.51 3.44 -1.84
N VAL A 29 5.20 3.18 -1.85
CA VAL A 29 4.44 2.98 -3.10
C VAL A 29 4.28 4.28 -3.88
N GLN A 30 4.13 5.42 -3.21
CA GLN A 30 4.15 6.73 -3.89
C GLN A 30 5.45 6.90 -4.69
N GLN A 31 6.61 6.76 -4.04
CA GLN A 31 7.92 6.86 -4.71
C GLN A 31 8.07 5.87 -5.86
N TYR A 32 7.56 4.66 -5.69
CA TYR A 32 7.60 3.66 -6.76
C TYR A 32 6.71 4.02 -7.94
N SER A 33 5.47 4.45 -7.68
CA SER A 33 4.54 4.84 -8.73
C SER A 33 5.07 6.03 -9.55
N GLU A 34 5.81 6.95 -8.94
CA GLU A 34 6.50 8.06 -9.62
C GLU A 34 7.57 7.57 -10.62
N LEU A 35 8.08 6.34 -10.46
CA LEU A 35 9.07 5.74 -11.35
C LEU A 35 8.44 4.90 -12.47
N ILE A 36 7.28 4.30 -12.24
CA ILE A 36 6.67 3.32 -13.16
C ILE A 36 5.46 3.85 -13.91
N ALA A 37 4.79 4.87 -13.40
CA ALA A 37 3.63 5.47 -14.04
C ALA A 37 4.08 6.48 -15.08
N CYS A 38 3.37 6.52 -16.20
CA CYS A 38 3.59 7.50 -17.25
C CYS A 38 2.91 8.83 -16.90
N GLN A 39 1.83 8.75 -16.12
CA GLN A 39 1.13 9.89 -15.56
C GLN A 39 0.54 9.51 -14.21
N LEU A 40 0.68 10.42 -13.24
CA LEU A 40 -0.01 10.38 -11.95
C LEU A 40 -0.97 11.57 -11.85
N PRO A 41 -2.05 11.48 -11.06
CA PRO A 41 -2.86 12.64 -10.72
C PRO A 41 -2.00 13.75 -10.08
N ASP A 42 -2.39 15.00 -10.26
CA ASP A 42 -1.72 16.10 -9.54
C ASP A 42 -1.98 15.96 -8.03
N PRO A 43 -0.99 16.16 -7.15
CA PRO A 43 -1.18 16.13 -5.70
C PRO A 43 -2.32 17.01 -5.18
N SER A 44 -2.60 18.14 -5.85
CA SER A 44 -3.71 19.03 -5.50
C SER A 44 -5.08 18.47 -5.89
N ASP A 45 -5.12 17.50 -6.81
CA ASP A 45 -6.31 16.86 -7.36
C ASP A 45 -6.36 15.35 -7.08
N TYR A 46 -5.66 14.89 -6.04
CA TYR A 46 -5.65 13.47 -5.70
C TYR A 46 -7.06 12.94 -5.48
N PRO A 47 -7.44 11.85 -6.17
CA PRO A 47 -8.73 11.24 -5.93
C PRO A 47 -8.79 10.73 -4.48
N PRO A 48 -9.99 10.60 -3.91
CA PRO A 48 -10.16 9.96 -2.61
C PRO A 48 -9.41 8.62 -2.56
N ASN A 49 -8.76 8.35 -1.43
CA ASN A 49 -7.97 7.15 -1.19
C ASN A 49 -6.67 7.02 -2.01
N GLN A 50 -6.18 8.04 -2.73
CA GLN A 50 -4.84 7.99 -3.35
C GLN A 50 -3.77 7.66 -2.28
N TYR A 51 -2.97 6.63 -2.55
CA TYR A 51 -1.98 6.05 -1.61
C TYR A 51 -2.54 5.54 -0.29
N LYS A 52 -3.86 5.26 -0.20
CA LYS A 52 -4.41 4.57 0.97
C LYS A 52 -3.74 3.21 1.08
N ALA A 53 -3.24 2.89 2.28
CA ALA A 53 -2.64 1.61 2.60
C ALA A 53 -3.48 0.87 3.65
N VAL A 54 -3.51 -0.46 3.54
CA VAL A 54 -4.08 -1.36 4.54
C VAL A 54 -3.11 -2.49 4.81
N GLN A 55 -3.03 -2.95 6.06
CA GLN A 55 -2.25 -4.13 6.42
C GLN A 55 -3.13 -5.37 6.25
N ILE A 56 -2.72 -6.28 5.38
CA ILE A 56 -3.45 -7.51 5.06
C ILE A 56 -3.02 -8.67 5.95
N LYS A 57 -1.73 -8.70 6.28
CA LYS A 57 -1.14 -9.73 7.13
C LYS A 57 -0.32 -9.08 8.22
N GLU A 58 -0.64 -9.42 9.46
CA GLU A 58 0.21 -9.08 10.59
C GLU A 58 1.51 -9.88 10.49
N GLY A 59 2.65 -9.20 10.67
CA GLY A 59 3.91 -9.90 10.85
C GLY A 59 3.92 -10.67 12.17
N MET A 60 4.86 -11.59 12.36
CA MET A 60 4.94 -12.34 13.61
C MET A 60 5.21 -11.41 14.82
N GLU A 61 4.21 -11.18 15.68
CA GLU A 61 4.41 -10.50 16.96
C GLU A 61 5.01 -11.43 18.02
N ALA A 62 6.31 -11.29 18.29
CA ALA A 62 6.93 -11.55 19.59
C ALA A 62 8.33 -10.92 19.67
N GLY A 63 8.39 -9.60 19.91
CA GLY A 63 9.58 -8.93 20.45
C GLY A 63 10.81 -8.75 19.54
N LEU A 64 10.82 -9.21 18.29
CA LEU A 64 12.04 -9.10 17.44
C LEU A 64 11.88 -8.76 15.94
N SER A 65 10.69 -8.70 15.32
CA SER A 65 10.56 -8.28 13.90
C SER A 65 9.13 -8.28 13.37
N THR A 66 8.76 -7.32 12.52
CA THR A 66 7.54 -7.32 11.66
C THR A 66 7.64 -8.32 10.49
N PHE A 67 8.38 -9.41 10.66
CA PHE A 67 8.65 -10.39 9.60
C PHE A 67 7.34 -11.00 9.09
N GLY A 68 7.17 -11.01 7.77
CA GLY A 68 5.99 -11.55 7.09
C GLY A 68 4.78 -10.60 7.09
N ALA A 69 4.94 -9.36 7.54
CA ALA A 69 3.90 -8.35 7.43
C ALA A 69 3.71 -7.94 5.96
N VAL A 70 2.45 -7.81 5.55
CA VAL A 70 2.06 -7.47 4.17
C VAL A 70 1.09 -6.30 4.19
N TRP A 71 1.37 -5.29 3.37
CA TRP A 71 0.51 -4.15 3.13
C TRP A 71 0.10 -4.10 1.67
N VAL A 72 -1.11 -3.63 1.42
CA VAL A 72 -1.60 -3.30 0.08
C VAL A 72 -1.85 -1.80 0.03
N VAL A 73 -1.31 -1.14 -0.99
CA VAL A 73 -1.48 0.29 -1.22
C VAL A 73 -2.20 0.52 -2.54
N HIS A 74 -3.28 1.28 -2.48
CA HIS A 74 -4.00 1.73 -3.66
C HIS A 74 -3.40 3.03 -4.21
N TRP A 75 -3.28 3.14 -5.52
CA TRP A 75 -2.93 4.39 -6.20
C TRP A 75 -3.57 4.44 -7.58
N ASN A 76 -3.90 5.64 -8.07
CA ASN A 76 -4.35 5.84 -9.45
C ASN A 76 -3.21 6.37 -10.30
N GLY A 77 -3.15 5.93 -11.55
CA GLY A 77 -2.23 6.44 -12.55
C GLY A 77 -2.35 5.73 -13.89
N ASP A 78 -1.74 6.31 -14.91
CA ASP A 78 -1.57 5.67 -16.22
C ASP A 78 -0.32 4.79 -16.18
N TYR A 79 -0.53 3.51 -15.90
CA TYR A 79 0.47 2.47 -16.01
C TYR A 79 0.37 1.81 -17.38
N GLY A 80 1.48 1.73 -18.11
CA GLY A 80 1.51 1.20 -19.49
C GLY A 80 1.39 2.27 -20.58
N CYS A 81 1.37 3.56 -20.21
CA CYS A 81 1.45 4.72 -21.11
C CYS A 81 0.39 4.72 -22.23
N SER A 82 -0.84 4.33 -21.91
CA SER A 82 -1.91 4.28 -22.92
C SER A 82 -2.40 5.68 -23.33
N GLY A 83 -2.25 6.67 -22.44
CA GLY A 83 -2.55 8.08 -22.69
C GLY A 83 -4.03 8.44 -22.64
N GLY A 84 -4.32 9.65 -22.13
CA GLY A 84 -5.66 10.24 -22.11
C GLY A 84 -6.38 10.13 -20.76
N ASN A 85 -7.46 10.89 -20.59
CA ASN A 85 -8.13 11.03 -19.28
C ASN A 85 -8.76 9.73 -18.73
N GLY A 86 -8.94 8.70 -19.58
CA GLY A 86 -9.54 7.42 -19.20
C GLY A 86 -8.53 6.34 -18.79
N THR A 87 -7.22 6.60 -18.88
CA THR A 87 -6.17 5.59 -18.64
C THR A 87 -5.61 5.64 -17.22
N SER A 88 -5.89 6.71 -16.47
CA SER A 88 -5.63 6.76 -15.04
C SER A 88 -6.66 5.92 -14.31
N LEU A 89 -6.28 4.70 -13.95
CA LEU A 89 -7.12 3.70 -13.30
C LEU A 89 -6.56 3.31 -11.93
N PRO A 90 -7.38 2.70 -11.06
CA PRO A 90 -6.92 2.16 -9.79
C PRO A 90 -5.92 1.01 -9.97
N HIS A 91 -4.80 1.11 -9.28
CA HIS A 91 -3.77 0.09 -9.14
C HIS A 91 -3.60 -0.26 -7.67
N PHE A 92 -3.13 -1.46 -7.42
CA PHE A 92 -2.85 -1.96 -6.08
C PHE A 92 -1.45 -2.55 -6.06
N THR A 93 -0.62 -2.09 -5.13
CA THR A 93 0.77 -2.51 -5.01
C THR A 93 1.02 -3.09 -3.64
N VAL A 94 1.69 -4.23 -3.62
CA VAL A 94 2.00 -4.97 -2.39
C VAL A 94 3.37 -4.54 -1.86
N VAL A 95 3.42 -4.29 -0.57
CA VAL A 95 4.66 -4.09 0.18
C VAL A 95 4.77 -5.22 1.20
N GLU A 96 5.92 -5.89 1.22
CA GLU A 96 6.17 -7.01 2.14
C GLU A 96 7.42 -6.74 2.97
N HIS A 97 7.34 -7.02 4.26
CA HIS A 97 8.50 -7.12 5.14
C HIS A 97 9.00 -8.56 5.16
N SER A 98 9.76 -8.93 4.13
CA SER A 98 10.33 -10.27 3.95
C SER A 98 11.76 -10.34 4.53
N GLY A 99 11.91 -10.21 5.85
CA GLY A 99 13.20 -10.43 6.51
C GLY A 99 13.25 -10.14 8.02
N PHE A 100 14.45 -10.24 8.61
CA PHE A 100 14.68 -9.79 9.99
C PHE A 100 14.18 -8.36 10.18
N GLY A 101 13.75 -7.96 11.38
CA GLY A 101 13.09 -6.67 11.60
C GLY A 101 13.88 -5.42 11.15
N SER A 102 15.20 -5.54 11.00
CA SER A 102 16.08 -4.50 10.44
C SER A 102 16.09 -4.40 8.91
N ALA A 103 15.58 -5.40 8.20
CA ALA A 103 15.46 -5.38 6.75
C ALA A 103 14.39 -4.37 6.33
N GLU A 104 14.65 -3.65 5.25
CA GLU A 104 13.64 -2.74 4.70
C GLU A 104 12.54 -3.53 4.00
N PRO A 105 11.26 -3.17 4.21
CA PRO A 105 10.18 -3.68 3.38
C PRO A 105 10.38 -3.36 1.90
N VAL A 106 9.98 -4.31 1.07
CA VAL A 106 10.18 -4.28 -0.38
C VAL A 106 8.85 -4.26 -1.11
N ILE A 107 8.86 -3.70 -2.32
CA ILE A 107 7.71 -3.77 -3.21
C ILE A 107 7.70 -5.12 -3.91
N LYS A 108 6.57 -5.80 -3.85
CA LYS A 108 6.35 -7.11 -4.47
C LYS A 108 5.62 -6.92 -5.79
N ALA A 109 6.37 -6.53 -6.82
CA ALA A 109 5.84 -6.29 -8.17
C ALA A 109 5.36 -7.57 -8.87
N ASP A 110 5.72 -8.74 -8.33
CA ASP A 110 5.32 -10.07 -8.79
C ASP A 110 3.96 -10.53 -8.26
N PHE A 111 3.37 -9.82 -7.28
CA PHE A 111 2.04 -10.17 -6.78
C PHE A 111 0.98 -9.92 -7.84
N THR A 112 0.17 -10.94 -8.08
CA THR A 112 -0.95 -10.85 -9.03
C THR A 112 -2.23 -10.44 -8.31
N ILE A 113 -2.91 -9.44 -8.86
CA ILE A 113 -4.24 -9.01 -8.42
C ILE A 113 -5.20 -9.26 -9.59
N PRO A 114 -6.37 -9.87 -9.34
CA PRO A 114 -7.30 -10.22 -10.40
C PRO A 114 -7.79 -8.96 -11.11
N ASN A 115 -8.17 -9.10 -12.37
CA ASN A 115 -8.74 -7.98 -13.10
C ASN A 115 -10.09 -7.61 -12.50
N LEU A 116 -10.20 -6.40 -11.97
CA LEU A 116 -11.43 -5.86 -11.40
C LEU A 116 -12.00 -4.83 -12.36
N GLU A 117 -13.31 -4.78 -12.52
CA GLU A 117 -13.98 -3.71 -13.29
C GLU A 117 -14.01 -2.36 -12.54
N LEU A 118 -13.19 -2.23 -11.49
CA LEU A 118 -13.12 -1.09 -10.60
C LEU A 118 -12.50 0.12 -11.31
N VAL A 119 -13.28 1.18 -11.46
CA VAL A 119 -12.83 2.45 -12.05
C VAL A 119 -12.52 3.50 -10.98
N LYS A 120 -13.23 3.48 -9.85
CA LYS A 120 -13.00 4.39 -8.73
C LYS A 120 -13.11 3.67 -7.40
N LEU A 121 -12.04 3.69 -6.61
CA LEU A 121 -12.06 3.18 -5.24
C LEU A 121 -12.80 4.17 -4.31
N ARG A 122 -13.76 3.65 -3.54
CA ARG A 122 -14.46 4.41 -2.49
C ARG A 122 -14.02 4.01 -1.10
N SER A 123 -13.84 2.71 -0.86
CA SER A 123 -13.37 2.19 0.41
C SER A 123 -12.40 1.04 0.17
N MET A 124 -11.46 0.90 1.10
CA MET A 124 -10.51 -0.20 1.16
C MET A 124 -10.27 -0.51 2.63
N SER A 125 -10.36 -1.79 2.98
CA SER A 125 -10.08 -2.30 4.31
C SER A 125 -9.53 -3.72 4.22
N ALA A 126 -8.96 -4.20 5.31
CA ALA A 126 -8.32 -5.50 5.38
C ALA A 126 -8.66 -6.17 6.70
N ARG A 127 -8.94 -7.47 6.65
CA ARG A 127 -9.16 -8.31 7.83
C ARG A 127 -8.92 -9.77 7.46
N ASP A 128 -8.26 -10.52 8.35
CA ASP A 128 -8.10 -11.98 8.21
C ASP A 128 -7.52 -12.41 6.84
N GLU A 129 -6.48 -11.70 6.38
CA GLU A 129 -5.85 -11.90 5.05
C GLU A 129 -6.78 -11.65 3.84
N ILE A 130 -7.92 -10.99 4.06
CA ILE A 130 -8.88 -10.59 3.03
C ILE A 130 -8.83 -9.08 2.83
N LEU A 131 -8.65 -8.66 1.58
CA LEU A 131 -8.76 -7.27 1.11
C LEU A 131 -10.20 -7.02 0.66
N HIS A 132 -10.88 -6.12 1.36
CA HIS A 132 -12.22 -5.67 1.01
C HIS A 132 -12.13 -4.34 0.24
N LEU A 133 -12.70 -4.32 -0.96
CA LEU A 133 -12.71 -3.16 -1.86
C LEU A 133 -14.16 -2.79 -2.19
N GLU A 134 -14.51 -1.52 -2.00
CA GLU A 134 -15.77 -0.96 -2.50
C GLU A 134 -15.49 0.17 -3.47
N GLY A 135 -16.26 0.24 -4.54
CA GLY A 135 -16.08 1.30 -5.51
C GLY A 135 -17.16 1.42 -6.56
N ILE A 136 -16.78 2.03 -7.68
CA ILE A 136 -17.64 2.30 -8.83
C ILE A 136 -17.00 1.71 -10.09
N ALA A 137 -17.82 1.05 -10.90
CA ALA A 137 -17.53 0.49 -12.22
C ALA A 137 -18.46 1.11 -13.28
N TYR A 138 -18.18 0.84 -14.56
CA TYR A 138 -19.10 1.15 -15.64
C TYR A 138 -20.23 0.11 -15.67
N GLY A 139 -21.47 0.58 -15.67
CA GLY A 139 -22.65 -0.21 -15.95
C GLY A 139 -23.03 -0.21 -17.43
N PRO A 140 -24.03 -1.00 -17.83
CA PRO A 140 -24.40 -1.20 -19.23
C PRO A 140 -24.80 0.08 -20.00
N ASP A 141 -25.39 1.05 -19.29
CA ASP A 141 -25.91 2.29 -19.87
C ASP A 141 -25.01 3.52 -19.61
N ASP A 142 -23.84 3.31 -19.01
CA ASP A 142 -22.96 4.41 -18.62
C ASP A 142 -22.27 5.03 -19.84
N ARG A 143 -22.19 6.35 -19.85
CA ARG A 143 -21.39 7.10 -20.83
C ARG A 143 -19.94 7.20 -20.38
N GLN A 144 -19.05 7.47 -21.33
CA GLN A 144 -17.65 7.75 -21.02
C GLN A 144 -17.52 8.81 -19.92
N HIS A 145 -16.64 8.56 -18.96
CA HIS A 145 -16.40 9.39 -17.77
C HIS A 145 -17.55 9.47 -16.75
N GLN A 146 -18.61 8.68 -16.92
CA GLN A 146 -19.79 8.67 -16.04
C GLN A 146 -20.10 7.26 -15.50
N PRO A 147 -19.15 6.58 -14.83
CA PRO A 147 -19.42 5.28 -14.22
C PRO A 147 -20.38 5.45 -13.02
N SER A 148 -21.36 4.56 -12.91
CA SER A 148 -22.44 4.65 -11.91
C SER A 148 -22.67 3.37 -11.10
N GLN A 149 -22.23 2.21 -11.61
CA GLN A 149 -22.47 0.93 -10.96
C GLN A 149 -21.60 0.77 -9.72
N ARG A 150 -22.22 0.47 -8.57
CA ARG A 150 -21.48 0.12 -7.35
C ARG A 150 -21.00 -1.33 -7.42
N VAL A 151 -19.76 -1.55 -7.03
CA VAL A 151 -19.12 -2.87 -6.98
C VAL A 151 -18.43 -3.07 -5.63
N SER A 152 -18.39 -4.33 -5.20
CA SER A 152 -17.69 -4.78 -3.99
C SER A 152 -16.89 -6.03 -4.33
N TYR A 153 -15.64 -6.10 -3.88
CA TYR A 153 -14.78 -7.25 -4.10
C TYR A 153 -14.11 -7.64 -2.79
N ASP A 154 -14.10 -8.93 -2.51
CA ASP A 154 -13.35 -9.53 -1.43
C ASP A 154 -12.23 -10.36 -2.05
N LEU A 155 -10.98 -9.98 -1.79
CA LEU A 155 -9.81 -10.66 -2.34
C LEU A 155 -9.02 -11.32 -1.23
N LYS A 156 -8.90 -12.64 -1.27
CA LYS A 156 -8.09 -13.38 -0.31
C LYS A 156 -6.64 -13.43 -0.76
N LEU A 157 -5.71 -13.15 0.14
CA LEU A 157 -4.30 -13.39 -0.09
C LEU A 157 -4.01 -14.91 -0.02
N GLU A 158 -3.52 -15.47 -1.13
CA GLU A 158 -3.07 -16.86 -1.22
C GLU A 158 -1.62 -16.90 -1.70
N TYR A 159 -0.70 -17.29 -0.81
CA TYR A 159 0.75 -17.30 -1.06
C TYR A 159 1.27 -15.95 -1.58
N ASP A 160 1.35 -15.77 -2.90
CA ASP A 160 1.87 -14.63 -3.63
C ASP A 160 0.85 -13.96 -4.57
N GLN A 161 -0.43 -14.28 -4.45
CA GLN A 161 -1.49 -13.70 -5.28
C GLN A 161 -2.75 -13.38 -4.48
N PHE A 162 -3.55 -12.45 -5.00
CA PHE A 162 -4.91 -12.23 -4.54
C PHE A 162 -5.90 -13.01 -5.40
N VAL A 163 -6.85 -13.68 -4.77
CA VAL A 163 -7.91 -14.44 -5.44
C VAL A 163 -9.26 -13.83 -5.08
N LEU A 164 -10.10 -13.57 -6.09
CA LEU A 164 -11.46 -13.08 -5.88
C LEU A 164 -12.28 -14.17 -5.18
N MET A 165 -12.91 -13.79 -4.06
CA MET A 165 -13.85 -14.64 -3.34
C MET A 165 -15.24 -14.55 -3.99
N GLU A 166 -15.88 -15.70 -4.20
CA GLU A 166 -17.27 -15.81 -4.70
C GLU A 166 -18.30 -15.50 -3.61
#